data_AF-A0A075GZ93-F1
#
_entry.id   AF-A0A075GZ93-F1
#
_cell.length_a   1.000
_cell.length_b   1.000
_cell.length_c   1.000
_cell.angle_alpha   90.00
_cell.angle_beta   90.00
_cell.angle_gamma   90.00
#
_symmetry.space_group_name_H-M   'P 1'
#
loop_
_entity.id
_entity.type
_entity.pdbx_description
1 polymer ?
#
loop_
_entity_poly.entity_id
_entity_poly.type
_entity_poly.pdbx_seq_one_letter_code
_entity_poly.pdbx_strand_id
1 'polypeptide(L)'
;MTVEYQYLVRIVGNDIPGERKMIVGLTQIRGVGYMFANTIVNVLKINPNQRIGYLSPEQVKSIESIIKNPSTANFPSWFLNRRKDVETGEDKHLITSDIAFTVRSDVEREKTSGSWRGIRHMFGLKVRGQRTRCTGRKGGAVGVAKGGRIMPTREGEAVEGAPAAGEEGIEPAVEDKEGSEKKEAPAAGKKEAPAADKKK
;
A
#
# COMPACT_ATOMS: atom_id res chain seq x y z
N MET A 1 -31.11 25.16 3.86
CA MET A 1 -30.15 25.06 2.74
C MET A 1 -30.14 23.61 2.29
N THR A 2 -30.44 23.35 1.02
CA THR A 2 -30.41 21.99 0.45
C THR A 2 -28.96 21.55 0.30
N VAL A 3 -28.64 20.36 0.80
CA VAL A 3 -27.28 19.81 0.73
C VAL A 3 -27.13 19.04 -0.58
N GLU A 4 -26.34 19.57 -1.50
CA GLU A 4 -26.02 18.90 -2.76
C GLU A 4 -24.99 17.79 -2.54
N TYR A 5 -25.14 16.68 -3.27
CA TYR A 5 -24.23 15.55 -3.17
C TYR A 5 -22.95 15.80 -3.97
N GLN A 6 -21.80 15.72 -3.31
CA GLN A 6 -20.49 15.79 -3.94
C GLN A 6 -19.86 14.40 -4.05
N TYR A 7 -19.43 14.02 -5.26
CA TYR A 7 -18.74 12.75 -5.50
C TYR A 7 -17.33 12.72 -4.93
N LEU A 8 -16.70 13.90 -4.82
CA LEU A 8 -15.35 14.07 -4.29
C LEU A 8 -15.32 15.25 -3.33
N VAL A 9 -14.84 15.02 -2.12
CA VAL A 9 -14.66 16.07 -1.11
C VAL A 9 -13.19 16.10 -0.73
N ARG A 10 -12.56 17.27 -0.87
CA ARG A 10 -11.17 17.48 -0.48
C ARG A 10 -11.12 17.99 0.96
N ILE A 11 -10.41 17.27 1.84
CA ILE A 11 -10.25 17.60 3.25
C ILE A 11 -8.76 17.50 3.60
N VAL A 12 -8.16 18.58 4.11
CA VAL A 12 -6.73 18.63 4.53
C VAL A 12 -5.79 18.16 3.40
N GLY A 13 -6.07 18.61 2.18
CA GLY A 13 -5.26 18.27 0.99
C GLY A 13 -5.39 16.83 0.49
N ASN A 14 -6.30 16.03 1.04
CA ASN A 14 -6.58 14.67 0.58
C ASN A 14 -7.97 14.58 -0.07
N ASP A 15 -8.08 13.81 -1.14
CA ASP A 15 -9.33 13.61 -1.89
C ASP A 15 -10.08 12.39 -1.36
N ILE A 16 -11.29 12.62 -0.83
CA ILE A 16 -12.11 11.59 -0.22
C ILE A 16 -13.35 11.34 -1.09
N PRO A 17 -13.60 10.10 -1.54
CA PRO A 17 -14.79 9.76 -2.29
C PRO A 17 -16.05 9.91 -1.43
N GLY A 18 -17.04 10.63 -1.96
CA GLY A 18 -18.28 11.00 -1.26
C GLY A 18 -19.18 9.83 -0.90
N GLU A 19 -19.00 8.68 -1.54
CA GLU A 19 -19.77 7.46 -1.28
C GLU A 19 -19.48 6.86 0.09
N ARG A 20 -18.28 7.09 0.64
CA ARG A 20 -17.87 6.49 1.91
C ARG A 20 -18.62 7.12 3.09
N LYS A 21 -18.85 6.30 4.12
CA LYS A 21 -19.35 6.77 5.42
C LYS A 21 -18.35 7.73 6.05
N MET A 22 -18.85 8.68 6.83
CA MET A 22 -18.03 9.73 7.45
C MET A 22 -16.80 9.19 8.18
N ILE A 23 -16.98 8.28 9.15
CA ILE A 23 -15.87 7.77 9.96
C ILE A 23 -14.80 7.14 9.07
N VAL A 24 -15.22 6.29 8.13
CA VAL A 24 -14.31 5.55 7.25
C VAL A 24 -13.59 6.49 6.28
N GLY A 25 -14.27 7.46 5.69
CA GLY A 25 -13.61 8.38 4.77
C GLY A 25 -12.62 9.31 5.45
N LEU A 26 -12.89 9.78 6.68
CA LEU A 26 -11.92 10.56 7.47
C LEU A 26 -10.63 9.77 7.77
N THR A 27 -10.70 8.44 7.92
CA THR A 27 -9.49 7.62 8.13
C THR A 27 -8.53 7.56 6.94
N GLN A 28 -8.94 8.02 5.76
CA GLN A 28 -8.02 8.12 4.62
C GLN A 28 -6.97 9.19 4.83
N ILE A 29 -7.26 10.18 5.68
CA ILE A 29 -6.28 11.20 6.05
C ILE A 29 -5.26 10.55 6.97
N ARG A 30 -4.01 10.49 6.50
CA ARG A 30 -2.90 9.94 7.28
C ARG A 30 -2.70 10.78 8.54
N GLY A 31 -2.77 10.13 9.70
CA GLY A 31 -2.79 10.80 11.02
C GLY A 31 -4.14 10.73 11.73
N VAL A 32 -5.23 10.57 10.97
CA VAL A 32 -6.59 10.40 11.49
C VAL A 32 -6.95 8.91 11.54
N GLY A 33 -7.02 8.36 12.75
CA GLY A 33 -7.51 7.00 12.98
C GLY A 33 -9.03 6.91 13.14
N TYR A 34 -9.57 5.70 13.25
CA TYR A 34 -10.99 5.46 13.50
C TYR A 34 -11.50 6.19 14.76
N MET A 35 -10.74 6.09 15.86
CA MET A 35 -11.09 6.75 17.12
C MET A 35 -11.07 8.27 16.99
N PHE A 36 -10.04 8.82 16.33
CA PHE A 36 -9.89 10.26 16.11
C PHE A 36 -11.03 10.81 15.25
N ALA A 37 -11.38 10.11 14.16
CA ALA A 37 -12.51 10.43 13.31
C ALA A 37 -13.83 10.40 14.08
N ASN A 38 -14.08 9.35 14.87
CA ASN A 38 -15.29 9.24 15.68
C ASN A 38 -15.41 10.39 16.69
N THR A 39 -14.32 10.73 17.38
CA THR A 39 -14.31 11.86 18.32
C THR A 39 -14.59 13.19 17.65
N ILE A 40 -14.01 13.48 16.47
CA ILE A 40 -14.28 14.72 15.72
C ILE A 40 -15.77 14.82 15.38
N VAL A 41 -16.33 13.73 14.86
CA VAL A 41 -17.74 13.67 14.46
C VAL A 41 -18.66 13.88 15.66
N ASN A 42 -18.33 13.31 16.81
CA ASN A 42 -19.09 13.48 18.05
C ASN A 42 -18.99 14.91 18.62
N VAL A 43 -17.80 15.53 18.58
CA VAL A 43 -17.60 16.93 19.00
C VAL A 43 -18.43 17.88 18.13
N LEU A 44 -18.42 17.66 16.81
CA LEU A 44 -19.21 18.45 15.86
C LEU A 44 -20.70 18.07 15.81
N LYS A 45 -21.11 17.01 16.53
CA LYS A 45 -22.48 16.47 16.54
C LYS A 45 -23.01 16.17 15.14
N ILE A 46 -22.16 15.72 14.22
CA ILE A 46 -22.56 15.29 12.88
C ILE A 46 -22.91 13.80 12.93
N ASN A 47 -23.83 13.34 12.08
CA ASN A 47 -24.22 11.93 12.07
C ASN A 47 -23.08 11.03 11.53
N PRO A 48 -22.56 10.07 12.30
CA PRO A 48 -21.43 9.22 11.89
C PRO A 48 -21.74 8.28 10.71
N ASN A 49 -23.02 7.94 10.51
CA ASN A 49 -23.46 7.05 9.44
C ASN A 49 -23.77 7.78 8.13
N GLN A 50 -23.73 9.11 8.13
CA GLN A 50 -23.92 9.92 6.93
C GLN A 50 -22.76 9.69 5.93
N ARG A 51 -23.06 9.84 4.64
CA ARG A 51 -22.04 9.81 3.58
C ARG A 51 -21.36 11.17 3.48
N ILE A 52 -20.07 11.15 3.19
CA ILE A 52 -19.23 12.36 3.10
C ILE A 52 -19.70 13.32 2.01
N GLY A 53 -20.27 12.79 0.93
CA GLY A 53 -20.78 13.62 -0.17
C GLY A 53 -21.89 14.59 0.23
N TYR A 54 -22.54 14.40 1.39
CA TYR A 54 -23.55 15.31 1.94
C TYR A 54 -23.00 16.23 3.04
N LEU A 55 -21.68 16.49 3.08
CA LEU A 55 -21.13 17.48 4.01
C LEU A 55 -21.34 18.90 3.47
N SER A 56 -21.77 19.82 4.35
CA SER A 56 -21.77 21.24 3.99
C SER A 56 -20.35 21.79 3.94
N PRO A 57 -20.06 22.81 3.11
CA PRO A 57 -18.72 23.41 3.06
C PRO A 57 -18.29 24.02 4.41
N GLU A 58 -19.25 24.44 5.25
CA GLU A 58 -19.00 24.94 6.60
C GLU A 58 -18.59 23.81 7.55
N GLN A 59 -19.24 22.65 7.46
CA GLN A 59 -18.86 21.45 8.21
C GLN A 59 -17.48 20.97 7.82
N VAL A 60 -17.14 20.98 6.52
CA VAL A 60 -15.80 20.64 6.04
C VAL A 60 -14.74 21.55 6.68
N LYS A 61 -14.93 22.88 6.64
CA LYS A 61 -14.00 23.84 7.27
C LYS A 61 -13.86 23.63 8.78
N SER A 62 -14.95 23.28 9.45
CA SER A 62 -14.95 22.97 10.89
C SER A 62 -14.14 21.71 11.20
N ILE A 63 -14.33 20.65 10.39
CA ILE A 63 -13.54 19.41 10.48
C ILE A 63 -12.05 19.73 10.27
N GLU A 64 -11.70 20.52 9.26
CA GLU A 64 -10.31 20.88 8.98
C GLU A 64 -9.66 21.66 10.13
N SER A 65 -10.42 22.58 10.74
CA SER A 65 -9.93 23.40 11.84
C SER A 65 -9.65 22.57 13.09
N ILE A 66 -10.50 21.58 13.40
CA ILE A 66 -10.28 20.64 14.50
C ILE A 66 -9.10 19.71 14.21
N ILE A 67 -8.94 19.24 12.97
CA ILE A 67 -7.81 18.37 12.60
C ILE A 67 -6.48 19.12 12.74
N LYS A 68 -6.41 20.38 12.30
CA LYS A 68 -5.18 21.20 12.41
C LYS A 68 -4.88 21.58 13.86
N ASN A 69 -5.90 21.97 14.61
CA ASN A 69 -5.77 22.43 15.99
C ASN A 69 -6.69 21.63 16.92
N PRO A 70 -6.29 20.40 17.31
CA PRO A 70 -7.09 19.59 18.22
C PRO A 70 -7.17 20.21 19.62
N SER A 71 -6.22 21.02 20.03
CA SER A 71 -6.23 21.64 21.37
C SER A 71 -7.48 22.50 21.61
N THR A 72 -8.03 23.14 20.58
CA THR A 72 -9.22 24.00 20.69
C THR A 72 -10.50 23.20 21.00
N ALA A 73 -10.55 21.94 20.58
CA ALA A 73 -11.72 21.08 20.76
C ALA A 73 -11.65 20.25 22.06
N ASN A 74 -10.83 20.67 23.03
CA ASN A 74 -10.66 20.02 24.33
C ASN A 74 -10.18 18.56 24.24
N PHE A 75 -9.36 18.24 23.24
CA PHE A 75 -8.73 16.93 23.15
C PHE A 75 -7.66 16.79 24.25
N PRO A 76 -7.67 15.70 25.03
CA PRO A 76 -6.61 15.46 26.01
C PRO A 76 -5.26 15.26 25.33
N SER A 77 -4.17 15.70 25.98
CA SER A 77 -2.81 15.57 25.45
C SER A 77 -2.44 14.14 25.08
N TRP A 78 -2.90 13.15 25.85
CA TRP A 78 -2.65 11.73 25.60
C TRP A 78 -3.26 11.19 24.29
N PHE A 79 -4.21 11.91 23.70
CA PHE A 79 -4.86 11.53 22.45
C PHE A 79 -4.09 12.00 21.20
N LEU A 80 -3.12 12.91 21.38
CA LEU A 80 -2.31 13.45 20.29
C LEU A 80 -1.18 12.49 19.91
N ASN A 81 -0.77 12.51 18.63
CA ASN A 81 0.20 11.54 18.10
C ASN A 81 1.65 11.88 18.47
N ARG A 82 1.97 13.15 18.71
CA ARG A 82 3.30 13.63 19.02
C ARG A 82 3.25 14.51 20.26
N ARG A 83 3.32 13.85 21.40
CA ARG A 83 3.36 14.50 22.72
C ARG A 83 4.79 14.87 23.06
N LYS A 84 4.99 16.03 23.70
CA LYS A 84 6.30 16.56 24.11
C LYS A 84 7.31 16.50 22.97
N ASP A 85 7.03 17.26 21.92
CA ASP A 85 7.93 17.36 20.77
C ASP A 85 9.34 17.78 21.21
N VAL A 86 10.37 17.20 20.58
CA VAL A 86 11.77 17.37 21.03
C VAL A 86 12.28 18.79 20.86
N GLU A 87 11.81 19.50 19.84
CA GLU A 87 12.27 20.86 19.51
C GLU A 87 11.47 21.93 20.24
N THR A 88 10.15 21.77 20.29
CA THR A 88 9.23 22.81 20.80
C THR A 88 8.70 22.54 22.20
N GLY A 89 8.79 21.30 22.70
CA GLY A 89 8.22 20.89 23.99
C GLY A 89 6.69 20.81 24.04
N GLU A 90 5.99 21.32 23.02
CA GLU A 90 4.54 21.32 22.91
C GLU A 90 3.98 19.98 22.42
N ASP A 91 2.71 19.73 22.74
CA ASP A 91 1.97 18.57 22.23
C ASP A 91 1.35 18.91 20.86
N LYS A 92 1.70 18.13 19.84
CA LYS A 92 1.28 18.33 18.45
C LYS A 92 0.50 17.12 17.92
N HIS A 93 -0.40 17.38 16.99
CA HIS A 93 -1.00 16.35 16.14
C HIS A 93 -0.54 16.54 14.70
N LEU A 94 0.40 15.69 14.28
CA LEU A 94 0.92 15.71 12.93
C LEU A 94 -0.07 15.07 11.95
N ILE A 95 -0.12 15.58 10.73
CA ILE A 95 -1.04 15.13 9.67
C ILE A 95 -0.30 14.91 8.37
N THR A 96 -0.86 14.06 7.50
CA THR A 96 -0.45 13.83 6.11
C THR A 96 1.07 13.74 5.89
N SER A 97 1.67 14.79 5.34
CA SER A 97 3.08 14.92 4.98
C SER A 97 3.97 15.03 6.21
N ASP A 98 3.49 15.73 7.24
CA ASP A 98 4.30 16.11 8.40
C ASP A 98 4.70 14.87 9.20
N ILE A 99 3.83 13.86 9.25
CA ILE A 99 4.16 12.54 9.84
C ILE A 99 5.32 11.89 9.08
N ALA A 100 5.37 12.00 7.75
CA ALA A 100 6.43 11.36 6.97
C ALA A 100 7.76 12.07 7.17
N PHE A 101 7.75 13.42 7.13
CA PHE A 101 8.93 14.24 7.35
C PHE A 101 9.49 14.07 8.76
N THR A 102 8.65 14.15 9.79
CA THR A 102 9.08 14.02 11.19
C THR A 102 9.65 12.64 11.50
N VAL A 103 9.00 11.56 11.05
CA VAL A 103 9.54 10.20 11.23
C VAL A 103 10.88 10.03 10.52
N ARG A 104 11.04 10.62 9.33
CA ARG A 104 12.31 10.61 8.61
C ARG A 104 13.40 11.37 9.38
N SER A 105 13.11 12.58 9.84
CA SER A 105 14.05 13.39 10.64
C SER A 105 14.41 12.72 11.97
N ASP A 106 13.45 12.05 12.62
CA ASP A 106 13.70 11.27 13.83
C ASP A 106 14.65 10.09 13.58
N VAL A 107 14.48 9.37 12.47
CA VAL A 107 15.38 8.28 12.07
C VAL A 107 16.76 8.80 11.66
N GLU A 108 16.82 9.90 10.90
CA GLU A 108 18.08 10.53 10.50
C GLU A 108 18.86 11.03 11.72
N ARG A 109 18.19 11.64 12.70
CA ARG A 109 18.79 12.02 13.98
C ARG A 109 19.38 10.81 14.71
N GLU A 110 18.65 9.69 14.79
CA GLU A 110 19.17 8.46 15.43
C GLU A 110 20.42 7.91 14.72
N LYS A 111 20.49 8.02 13.38
CA LYS A 111 21.67 7.62 12.60
C LYS A 111 22.86 8.52 12.88
N THR A 112 22.66 9.84 12.84
CA THR A 112 23.72 10.83 13.08
C THR A 112 24.26 10.73 14.51
N SER A 113 23.40 10.50 15.50
CA SER A 113 23.83 10.31 16.90
C SER A 113 24.55 8.98 17.16
N GLY A 114 24.64 8.06 16.20
CA GLY A 114 25.28 6.75 16.38
C GLY A 114 24.54 5.82 17.36
N SER A 115 23.24 6.04 17.60
CA SER A 115 22.44 5.21 18.50
C SER A 115 22.32 3.78 17.96
N TRP A 116 22.24 2.77 18.84
CA TRP A 116 22.02 1.37 18.44
C TRP A 116 20.79 1.21 17.53
N ARG A 117 19.72 1.98 17.79
CA ARG A 117 18.53 2.01 16.94
C ARG A 117 18.85 2.59 15.56
N GLY A 118 19.60 3.68 15.50
CA GLY A 118 20.08 4.31 14.27
C GLY A 118 20.93 3.36 13.43
N ILE A 119 21.88 2.65 14.04
CA ILE A 119 22.70 1.62 13.38
C ILE A 119 21.83 0.53 12.75
N ARG A 120 20.82 0.04 13.47
CA ARG A 120 19.89 -0.94 12.91
C ARG A 120 19.02 -0.38 11.79
N HIS A 121 18.62 0.88 11.88
CA HIS A 121 17.95 1.60 10.79
C HIS A 121 18.86 1.79 9.56
N MET A 122 20.18 1.94 9.73
CA MET A 122 21.12 1.97 8.59
C MET A 122 21.21 0.62 7.89
N PHE A 123 21.32 -0.47 8.66
CA PHE A 123 21.37 -1.83 8.10
C PHE A 123 20.00 -2.40 7.68
N GLY A 124 18.90 -1.66 7.87
CA GLY A 124 17.55 -2.13 7.54
C GLY A 124 17.08 -3.32 8.39
N LEU A 125 17.66 -3.50 9.58
CA LEU A 125 17.34 -4.59 10.50
C LEU A 125 16.18 -4.21 11.43
N LYS A 126 15.51 -5.23 11.99
CA LYS A 126 14.45 -5.06 12.99
C LYS A 126 14.99 -4.39 14.26
N VAL A 127 14.33 -3.32 14.73
CA VAL A 127 14.90 -2.40 15.74
C VAL A 127 14.53 -2.76 17.20
N ARG A 128 13.36 -3.36 17.46
CA ARG A 128 12.82 -3.59 18.82
C ARG A 128 13.30 -4.86 19.55
N GLY A 129 14.51 -5.34 19.26
CA GLY A 129 15.07 -6.52 19.97
C GLY A 129 14.49 -7.87 19.54
N GLN A 130 13.82 -7.91 18.39
CA GLN A 130 13.24 -9.14 17.85
C GLN A 130 14.33 -10.17 17.53
N ARG A 131 14.09 -11.46 17.83
CA ARG A 131 15.01 -12.56 17.49
C ARG A 131 14.93 -12.86 15.99
N THR A 132 15.99 -12.56 15.25
CA THR A 132 16.04 -12.64 13.77
C THR A 132 16.70 -13.90 13.20
N ARG A 133 17.07 -14.88 14.04
CA ARG A 133 17.65 -16.16 13.57
C ARG A 133 16.72 -16.87 12.57
N CYS A 134 15.42 -16.95 12.88
CA CYS A 134 14.42 -17.63 12.06
C CYS A 134 13.38 -16.68 11.44
N THR A 135 13.20 -15.47 11.99
CA THR A 135 12.10 -14.56 11.60
C THR A 135 12.58 -13.34 10.81
N GLY A 136 11.74 -12.83 9.90
CA GLY A 136 12.05 -11.62 9.12
C GLY A 136 13.05 -11.86 7.98
N ARG A 137 13.12 -13.09 7.47
CA ARG A 137 13.85 -13.41 6.24
C ARG A 137 13.08 -12.84 5.04
N LYS A 138 13.79 -12.15 4.15
CA LYS A 138 13.28 -11.77 2.82
C LYS A 138 13.84 -12.77 1.81
N GLY A 139 12.95 -13.53 1.19
CA GLY A 139 13.26 -14.64 0.28
C GLY A 139 12.14 -15.66 0.36
N GLY A 140 11.62 -16.10 -0.79
CA GLY A 140 10.63 -17.18 -0.83
C GLY A 140 11.20 -18.42 -0.17
N ALA A 141 10.33 -19.26 0.43
CA ALA A 141 10.74 -20.58 0.84
C ALA A 141 11.36 -21.28 -0.37
N VAL A 142 12.60 -21.76 -0.25
CA VAL A 142 13.20 -22.66 -1.24
C VAL A 142 12.44 -23.98 -1.12
N GLY A 143 11.26 -24.03 -1.73
CA GLY A 143 10.51 -25.25 -1.94
C GLY A 143 11.09 -25.99 -3.14
N VAL A 144 11.01 -27.31 -3.13
CA VAL A 144 11.20 -28.11 -4.34
C VAL A 144 10.04 -27.80 -5.28
N ALA A 145 10.33 -27.18 -6.42
CA ALA A 145 9.35 -27.04 -7.49
C ALA A 145 9.01 -28.43 -8.04
N LYS A 146 7.86 -28.99 -7.62
CA LYS A 146 7.32 -30.21 -8.24
C LYS A 146 6.61 -29.82 -9.54
N GLY A 147 7.40 -29.37 -10.51
CA GLY A 147 6.94 -29.02 -11.84
C GLY A 147 7.38 -30.09 -12.83
N GLY A 148 6.61 -31.17 -12.92
CA GLY A 148 6.74 -32.12 -14.03
C GLY A 148 6.41 -31.39 -15.33
N ARG A 149 7.41 -31.25 -16.21
CA ARG A 149 7.17 -30.90 -17.61
C ARG A 149 6.53 -32.13 -18.27
N ILE A 150 5.26 -32.04 -18.63
CA ILE A 150 4.67 -32.95 -19.62
C ILE A 150 5.23 -32.49 -20.96
N MET A 151 6.13 -33.30 -21.53
CA MET A 151 6.64 -33.12 -22.88
C MET A 151 5.47 -33.24 -23.86
N PRO A 152 5.34 -32.38 -24.87
CA PRO A 152 4.34 -32.58 -25.92
C PRO A 152 4.70 -33.82 -26.73
N THR A 153 3.76 -34.76 -26.83
CA THR A 153 3.83 -35.92 -27.71
C THR A 153 4.06 -35.46 -29.15
N ARG A 154 5.19 -35.84 -29.74
CA ARG A 154 5.44 -35.67 -31.18
C ARG A 154 4.78 -36.86 -31.90
N GLU A 155 3.72 -36.58 -32.65
CA GLU A 155 3.17 -37.52 -33.62
C GLU A 155 4.12 -37.64 -34.82
N GLY A 156 4.41 -38.88 -35.22
CA GLY A 156 5.05 -39.21 -36.50
C GLY A 156 6.57 -39.29 -36.47
N GLU A 157 7.10 -40.49 -36.23
CA GLU A 157 7.98 -41.23 -37.15
C GLU A 157 8.37 -42.56 -36.50
N ALA A 158 7.93 -43.65 -37.12
CA ALA A 158 8.44 -44.99 -36.86
C ALA A 158 9.90 -45.06 -37.34
N VAL A 159 10.81 -45.67 -36.56
CA VAL A 159 11.68 -46.80 -36.96
C VAL A 159 12.50 -47.27 -35.73
N GLU A 160 12.44 -48.60 -35.55
CA GLU A 160 13.23 -49.59 -34.81
C GLU A 160 14.46 -49.23 -33.94
N GLY A 161 14.59 -49.96 -32.81
CA GLY A 161 15.87 -50.54 -32.37
C GLY A 161 16.47 -50.02 -31.06
N ALA A 162 16.35 -50.81 -29.98
CA ALA A 162 17.31 -50.82 -28.87
C ALA A 162 18.63 -51.50 -29.33
N PRO A 163 19.80 -51.44 -28.62
CA PRO A 163 20.00 -51.09 -27.21
C PRO A 163 21.32 -50.33 -26.84
N ALA A 164 21.49 -50.12 -25.53
CA ALA A 164 22.71 -50.24 -24.73
C ALA A 164 23.82 -49.14 -24.74
N ALA A 165 24.01 -48.60 -23.52
CA ALA A 165 25.25 -48.42 -22.76
C ALA A 165 26.40 -47.54 -23.30
N GLY A 166 26.90 -46.68 -22.39
CA GLY A 166 28.33 -46.32 -22.34
C GLY A 166 28.65 -44.82 -22.36
N GLU A 167 29.20 -44.37 -21.23
CA GLU A 167 30.35 -43.44 -21.10
C GLU A 167 30.27 -42.04 -21.73
N GLU A 168 30.16 -41.01 -20.89
CA GLU A 168 31.25 -40.21 -20.30
C GLU A 168 31.61 -38.99 -21.15
N GLY A 169 31.47 -37.82 -20.51
CA GLY A 169 32.40 -36.71 -20.66
C GLY A 169 32.27 -35.86 -21.93
N ILE A 170 32.00 -34.57 -21.72
CA ILE A 170 32.91 -33.44 -22.00
C ILE A 170 32.06 -32.16 -22.15
N GLU A 171 32.12 -31.31 -21.13
CA GLU A 171 31.86 -29.85 -21.20
C GLU A 171 32.97 -29.16 -22.05
N PRO A 172 33.03 -27.83 -22.23
CA PRO A 172 32.02 -26.75 -22.31
C PRO A 172 32.28 -25.85 -23.56
N ALA A 173 31.46 -24.82 -23.76
CA ALA A 173 31.82 -23.48 -24.31
C ALA A 173 30.50 -22.72 -24.54
N VAL A 174 30.06 -21.84 -23.64
CA VAL A 174 30.39 -20.40 -23.55
C VAL A 174 30.37 -19.70 -24.92
N GLU A 175 29.29 -18.97 -25.19
CA GLU A 175 29.43 -17.70 -25.91
C GLU A 175 28.29 -16.72 -25.57
N ASP A 176 28.70 -15.46 -25.60
CA ASP A 176 28.13 -14.25 -25.06
C ASP A 176 27.22 -13.52 -26.06
N LYS A 177 26.45 -12.55 -25.51
CA LYS A 177 25.96 -11.30 -26.14
C LYS A 177 24.78 -11.38 -27.11
N GLU A 178 23.64 -10.82 -26.67
CA GLU A 178 23.21 -9.41 -26.82
C GLU A 178 22.72 -9.08 -28.23
N GLY A 179 21.50 -8.55 -28.33
CA GLY A 179 21.03 -7.90 -29.56
C GLY A 179 19.53 -7.92 -29.75
N SER A 180 18.84 -7.06 -29.01
CA SER A 180 17.42 -6.74 -29.17
C SER A 180 17.14 -5.97 -30.48
N GLU A 181 16.05 -6.30 -31.18
CA GLU A 181 15.26 -5.31 -31.91
C GLU A 181 13.76 -5.55 -31.71
N LYS A 182 13.06 -4.48 -31.31
CA LYS A 182 11.62 -4.38 -31.10
C LYS A 182 10.90 -4.33 -32.45
N LYS A 183 9.72 -4.94 -32.55
CA LYS A 183 8.64 -4.42 -33.40
C LYS A 183 7.27 -4.62 -32.78
N GLU A 184 6.48 -3.56 -32.91
CA GLU A 184 5.22 -3.25 -32.26
C GLU A 184 4.06 -4.19 -32.62
N ALA A 185 3.11 -4.31 -31.69
CA ALA A 185 1.83 -4.97 -31.89
C ALA A 185 0.78 -3.99 -32.45
N PRO A 186 -0.11 -4.42 -33.38
CA PRO A 186 -1.36 -3.73 -33.62
C PRO A 186 -2.56 -4.48 -33.01
N ALA A 187 -3.57 -3.68 -32.68
CA ALA A 187 -4.76 -4.02 -31.93
C ALA A 187 -5.94 -4.54 -32.79
N ALA A 188 -6.80 -5.30 -32.11
CA ALA A 188 -8.27 -5.36 -32.19
C ALA A 188 -8.98 -5.65 -33.53
N GLY A 189 -9.71 -6.78 -33.54
CA GLY A 189 -10.87 -7.01 -34.40
C GLY A 189 -11.96 -7.77 -33.64
N LYS A 190 -13.05 -7.08 -33.28
CA LYS A 190 -14.31 -7.68 -32.82
C LYS A 190 -14.98 -8.41 -34.00
N LYS A 191 -15.45 -9.64 -33.79
CA LYS A 191 -16.45 -10.29 -34.65
C LYS A 191 -17.70 -10.58 -33.84
N GLU A 192 -18.78 -9.93 -34.22
CA GLU A 192 -20.16 -10.27 -33.86
C GLU A 192 -20.55 -11.60 -34.51
N ALA A 193 -21.40 -12.38 -33.83
CA ALA A 193 -22.14 -13.50 -34.41
C ALA A 193 -23.62 -13.41 -33.95
N PRO A 194 -24.60 -13.63 -34.84
CA PRO A 194 -26.02 -13.32 -34.60
C PRO A 194 -26.85 -14.45 -33.96
N ALA A 195 -28.09 -14.06 -33.65
CA ALA A 195 -29.16 -14.67 -32.86
C ALA A 195 -29.53 -16.15 -33.08
N ALA A 196 -30.03 -16.77 -32.01
CA ALA A 196 -30.91 -17.94 -32.06
C ALA A 196 -32.04 -17.81 -31.03
N ASP A 197 -33.27 -17.70 -31.55
CA ASP A 197 -34.56 -17.81 -30.88
C ASP A 197 -34.67 -19.03 -29.96
N LYS A 198 -35.31 -18.85 -28.80
CA LYS A 198 -36.01 -19.92 -28.08
C LYS A 198 -37.42 -19.48 -27.70
N LYS A 199 -38.39 -20.03 -28.44
CA LYS A 199 -39.76 -20.25 -27.98
C LYS A 199 -39.75 -21.21 -26.78
N LYS A 200 -40.23 -20.79 -25.62
CA LYS A 200 -41.45 -21.29 -24.97
C LYS A 200 -41.74 -20.49 -23.72
#